data_AF-A0A496SRM9-F1
#
_entry.id   AF-A0A496SRM9-F1
#
_cell.length_a   1.000
_cell.length_b   1.000
_cell.length_c   1.000
_cell.angle_alpha   90.00
_cell.angle_beta   90.00
_cell.angle_gamma   90.00
#
_symmetry.space_group_name_H-M   'P 1'
#
loop_
_entity.id
_entity.type
_entity.pdbx_description
1 polymer ?
#
loop_
_entity_poly.entity_id
_entity_poly.type
_entity_poly.pdbx_seq_one_letter_code
_entity_poly.pdbx_strand_id
1 'polypeptide(L)'
;MSVIVTTIAALIFPAIMIFSFYVIMHGHLTPGGGFQGGAIGASAIVMLIVAYGAKNVKKKVSDENLSIFESIGGLVFVVVGLLGFLAASTFLYNFLVGEPLFGTIPPFGSNSGILNSGGILPILNIAVGMKVIGGLASVVLVMALAGGDEE
;
A
#
# COMPACT_ATOMS: atom_id res chain seq x y z
N MET A 1 -23.52 4.76 -14.65
CA MET A 1 -23.79 3.72 -13.65
C MET A 1 -25.03 4.09 -12.84
N SER A 2 -25.77 3.13 -12.26
CA SER A 2 -26.96 3.45 -11.45
C SER A 2 -26.59 4.16 -10.13
N VAL A 3 -27.55 4.92 -9.58
CA VAL A 3 -27.38 5.64 -8.29
C VAL A 3 -27.02 4.67 -7.16
N ILE A 4 -27.61 3.48 -7.17
CA ILE A 4 -27.33 2.43 -6.16
C ILE A 4 -25.84 2.07 -6.18
N VAL A 5 -25.27 1.77 -7.36
CA VAL A 5 -23.88 1.34 -7.47
C VAL A 5 -22.93 2.46 -7.04
N THR A 6 -23.15 3.70 -7.49
CA THR A 6 -22.28 4.83 -7.09
C THR A 6 -22.33 5.07 -5.57
N THR A 7 -23.52 5.03 -4.97
CA THR A 7 -23.68 5.24 -3.53
C THR A 7 -23.02 4.14 -2.72
N ILE A 8 -23.21 2.87 -3.10
CA ILE A 8 -22.59 1.73 -2.41
C ILE A 8 -21.06 1.75 -2.58
N ALA A 9 -20.55 2.08 -3.78
CA ALA A 9 -19.11 2.20 -4.01
C ALA A 9 -18.48 3.27 -3.12
N ALA A 10 -19.10 4.44 -2.99
CA ALA A 10 -18.62 5.50 -2.09
C ALA A 10 -18.67 5.09 -0.61
N LEU A 11 -19.71 4.37 -0.20
CA LEU A 11 -19.87 3.90 1.18
C LEU A 11 -18.84 2.83 1.57
N ILE A 12 -18.56 1.89 0.66
CA ILE A 12 -17.67 0.74 0.93
C ILE A 12 -16.18 1.11 0.72
N PHE A 13 -15.88 2.08 -0.14
CA PHE A 13 -14.50 2.54 -0.38
C PHE A 13 -13.66 2.75 0.91
N PRO A 14 -14.10 3.54 1.91
CA PRO A 14 -13.32 3.73 3.13
C PRO A 14 -13.11 2.43 3.92
N ALA A 15 -14.09 1.51 3.91
CA ALA A 15 -13.96 0.22 4.57
C ALA A 15 -12.89 -0.66 3.90
N ILE A 16 -12.85 -0.69 2.57
CA ILE A 16 -11.80 -1.42 1.83
C ILE A 16 -10.43 -0.81 2.10
N MET A 17 -10.31 0.52 2.14
CA MET A 17 -9.05 1.20 2.43
C MET A 17 -8.54 0.91 3.85
N ILE A 18 -9.42 0.91 4.85
CA ILE A 18 -9.07 0.51 6.22
C ILE A 18 -8.56 -0.93 6.25
N PHE A 19 -9.24 -1.85 5.54
CA PHE A 19 -8.81 -3.24 5.45
C PHE A 19 -7.48 -3.41 4.72
N SER A 20 -7.25 -2.65 3.64
CA SER A 20 -5.96 -2.58 2.94
C SER A 20 -4.83 -2.18 3.90
N PHE A 21 -5.02 -1.11 4.68
CA PHE A 21 -4.02 -0.67 5.65
C PHE A 21 -3.82 -1.69 6.79
N TYR A 22 -4.88 -2.35 7.24
CA TYR A 22 -4.77 -3.45 8.20
C TYR A 22 -3.85 -4.56 7.69
N VAL A 23 -4.06 -5.04 6.45
CA VAL A 23 -3.25 -6.11 5.83
C VAL A 23 -1.80 -5.68 5.64
N ILE A 24 -1.55 -4.41 5.29
CA ILE A 24 -0.19 -3.86 5.17
C ILE A 24 0.51 -3.85 6.53
N MET A 25 -0.15 -3.30 7.56
CA MET A 25 0.44 -3.11 8.89
C MET A 25 0.68 -4.42 9.64
N HIS A 26 -0.11 -5.46 9.38
CA HIS A 26 -0.02 -6.76 10.07
C HIS A 26 0.74 -7.81 9.24
N GLY A 27 1.47 -7.41 8.19
CA GLY A 27 2.15 -8.33 7.29
C GLY A 27 3.19 -9.26 7.93
N HIS A 28 3.75 -8.87 9.08
CA HIS A 28 4.68 -9.69 9.88
C HIS A 28 3.98 -10.59 10.91
N LEU A 29 2.68 -10.42 11.12
CA LEU A 29 1.89 -11.17 12.11
C LEU A 29 0.90 -12.13 11.46
N THR A 30 0.24 -11.69 10.39
CA THR A 30 -0.82 -12.42 9.70
C THR A 30 -0.48 -12.66 8.24
N PRO A 31 -1.04 -13.70 7.58
CA PRO A 31 -0.92 -13.84 6.14
C PRO A 31 -1.35 -12.56 5.42
N GLY A 32 -0.47 -11.98 4.62
CA GLY A 32 -0.68 -10.64 4.05
C GLY A 32 0.65 -9.98 3.70
N GLY A 33 0.71 -8.65 3.89
CA GLY A 33 1.88 -7.83 3.62
C GLY A 33 1.61 -6.65 2.70
N GLY A 34 2.69 -5.95 2.35
CA GLY A 34 2.63 -4.77 1.49
C GLY A 34 1.97 -5.02 0.13
N PHE A 35 2.32 -6.12 -0.54
CA PHE A 35 1.80 -6.39 -1.89
C PHE A 35 0.29 -6.71 -1.87
N GLN A 36 -0.14 -7.65 -1.04
CA GLN A 36 -1.53 -8.09 -0.96
C GLN A 36 -2.43 -6.97 -0.46
N GLY A 37 -2.01 -6.26 0.60
CA GLY A 37 -2.72 -5.10 1.10
C GLY A 37 -2.75 -3.96 0.08
N GLY A 38 -1.66 -3.74 -0.65
CA GLY A 38 -1.62 -2.74 -1.71
C GLY A 38 -2.54 -3.06 -2.89
N ALA A 39 -2.65 -4.33 -3.28
CA ALA A 39 -3.58 -4.78 -4.31
C ALA A 39 -5.05 -4.56 -3.91
N ILE A 40 -5.38 -4.76 -2.63
CA ILE A 40 -6.71 -4.44 -2.07
C ILE A 40 -6.99 -2.93 -2.21
N GLY A 41 -6.03 -2.08 -1.84
CA GLY A 41 -6.15 -0.63 -1.96
C GLY A 41 -6.28 -0.15 -3.41
N ALA A 42 -5.49 -0.71 -4.33
CA ALA A 42 -5.62 -0.46 -5.76
C ALA A 42 -7.02 -0.87 -6.27
N SER A 43 -7.52 -2.03 -5.84
CA SER A 43 -8.87 -2.51 -6.20
C SER A 43 -9.97 -1.55 -5.74
N ALA A 44 -9.80 -0.89 -4.59
CA ALA A 44 -10.72 0.15 -4.12
C ALA A 44 -10.77 1.35 -5.07
N ILE A 45 -9.60 1.77 -5.59
CA ILE A 45 -9.52 2.87 -6.58
C ILE A 45 -10.14 2.42 -7.91
N VAL A 46 -9.85 1.21 -8.37
CA VAL A 46 -10.45 0.63 -9.59
C VAL A 46 -11.98 0.55 -9.47
N MET A 47 -12.51 0.18 -8.31
CA MET A 47 -13.95 0.20 -8.05
C MET A 47 -14.55 1.60 -8.27
N LEU A 48 -13.86 2.66 -7.84
CA LEU A 48 -14.29 4.04 -8.10
C LEU A 48 -14.20 4.39 -9.59
N ILE A 49 -13.17 3.92 -10.31
CA ILE A 49 -13.03 4.12 -11.76
C ILE A 49 -14.21 3.50 -12.50
N VAL A 50 -14.62 2.28 -12.13
CA VAL A 50 -15.77 1.60 -12.73
C VAL A 50 -17.10 2.27 -12.37
N ALA A 51 -17.26 2.71 -11.11
CA ALA A 51 -18.51 3.29 -10.64
C ALA A 51 -18.75 4.72 -11.18
N TYR A 52 -17.71 5.56 -11.20
CA TYR A 52 -17.80 6.99 -11.52
C TYR A 52 -17.22 7.37 -12.89
N GLY A 53 -16.50 6.46 -13.55
CA GLY A 53 -15.80 6.70 -14.81
C GLY A 53 -14.40 7.30 -14.62
N ALA A 54 -13.46 6.89 -15.48
CA ALA A 54 -12.05 7.28 -15.40
C ALA A 54 -11.83 8.80 -15.46
N LYS A 55 -12.55 9.51 -16.33
CA LYS A 55 -12.46 10.99 -16.46
C LYS A 55 -12.84 11.72 -15.17
N ASN A 56 -13.79 11.19 -14.40
CA ASN A 56 -14.21 11.79 -13.12
C ASN A 56 -13.24 11.44 -11.99
N VAL A 57 -12.73 10.21 -11.96
CA VAL A 57 -11.73 9.80 -10.96
C VAL A 57 -10.41 10.55 -11.17
N LYS A 58 -9.96 10.74 -12.41
CA LYS A 58 -8.74 11.51 -12.74
C LYS A 58 -8.73 12.90 -12.10
N LYS A 59 -9.90 13.57 -12.03
CA LYS A 59 -10.03 14.90 -11.41
C LYS A 59 -9.73 14.90 -9.90
N LYS A 60 -9.90 13.76 -9.23
CA LYS A 60 -9.64 13.60 -7.79
C LYS A 60 -8.31 12.93 -7.51
N VAL A 61 -7.90 12.00 -8.36
CA VAL A 61 -6.68 11.20 -8.25
C VAL A 61 -5.98 11.23 -9.61
N SER A 62 -4.99 12.10 -9.76
CA SER A 62 -4.19 12.18 -10.99
C SER A 62 -3.20 11.02 -11.07
N ASP A 63 -2.85 10.64 -12.30
CA ASP A 63 -1.78 9.71 -12.62
C ASP A 63 -0.43 10.19 -12.09
N GLU A 64 -0.16 11.49 -12.13
CA GLU A 64 1.02 12.11 -11.52
C GLU A 64 1.07 11.87 -10.00
N ASN A 65 -0.03 12.08 -9.27
CA ASN A 65 -0.08 11.86 -7.82
C ASN A 65 0.13 10.38 -7.48
N LEU A 66 -0.44 9.47 -8.26
CA LEU A 66 -0.24 8.03 -8.10
C LEU A 66 1.21 7.62 -8.38
N SER A 67 1.84 8.21 -9.40
CA SER A 67 3.25 7.98 -9.73
C SER A 67 4.20 8.52 -8.66
N ILE A 68 3.91 9.71 -8.10
CA ILE A 68 4.65 10.27 -6.97
C ILE A 68 4.51 9.35 -5.75
N PHE A 69 3.29 8.90 -5.44
CA PHE A 69 3.03 8.01 -4.32
C PHE A 69 3.76 6.66 -4.47
N GLU A 70 3.76 6.10 -5.68
CA GLU A 70 4.53 4.91 -6.01
C GLU A 70 6.04 5.13 -5.80
N SER A 71 6.54 6.26 -6.29
CA SER A 71 7.96 6.62 -6.24
C SER A 71 8.42 6.83 -4.80
N ILE A 72 7.62 7.48 -3.95
CA ILE A 72 7.90 7.62 -2.52
C ILE A 72 8.00 6.24 -1.86
N GLY A 73 7.10 5.31 -2.16
CA GLY A 73 7.18 3.94 -1.65
C GLY A 73 8.49 3.25 -2.04
N GLY A 74 8.89 3.36 -3.31
CA GLY A 74 10.17 2.84 -3.79
C GLY A 74 11.38 3.50 -3.12
N LEU A 75 11.36 4.82 -2.96
CA LEU A 75 12.42 5.57 -2.30
C LEU A 75 12.57 5.18 -0.82
N VAL A 76 11.46 5.05 -0.08
CA VAL A 76 11.49 4.59 1.32
C VAL A 76 12.13 3.20 1.42
N PHE A 77 11.78 2.27 0.53
CA PHE A 77 12.37 0.93 0.52
C PHE A 77 13.90 0.99 0.33
N VAL A 78 14.36 1.75 -0.66
CA VAL A 78 15.80 1.89 -0.94
C VAL A 78 16.53 2.59 0.19
N VAL A 79 15.98 3.68 0.73
CA VAL A 79 16.57 4.43 1.85
C VAL A 79 16.71 3.53 3.07
N VAL A 80 15.67 2.79 3.46
CA VAL A 80 15.73 1.85 4.60
C VAL A 80 16.78 0.76 4.35
N GLY A 81 16.87 0.24 3.13
CA GLY A 81 17.90 -0.73 2.77
C GLY A 81 19.32 -0.15 2.88
N LEU A 82 19.53 1.09 2.44
CA LEU A 82 20.81 1.79 2.54
C LEU A 82 21.19 2.14 3.98
N LEU A 83 20.22 2.47 4.84
CA LEU A 83 20.46 2.67 6.28
C LEU A 83 21.01 1.40 6.94
N GLY A 84 20.68 0.21 6.41
CA GLY A 84 21.29 -1.04 6.84
C GLY A 84 22.82 -1.06 6.69
N PHE A 85 23.35 -0.47 5.61
CA PHE A 85 24.81 -0.37 5.42
C PHE A 85 25.45 0.52 6.49
N LEU A 86 24.80 1.64 6.85
CA LEU A 86 25.31 2.55 7.89
C LEU A 86 25.29 1.90 9.28
N ALA A 87 24.29 1.06 9.56
CA ALA A 87 24.13 0.42 10.85
C ALA A 87 25.04 -0.81 11.05
N ALA A 88 25.19 -1.66 10.02
CA ALA A 88 25.90 -2.94 10.17
C ALA A 88 26.59 -3.42 8.89
N SER A 89 26.96 -2.51 7.98
CA SER A 89 27.69 -2.80 6.73
C SER A 89 26.99 -3.79 5.79
N THR A 90 25.69 -4.04 5.96
CA THR A 90 24.91 -4.95 5.12
C THR A 90 23.59 -4.31 4.68
N PHE A 91 23.24 -4.45 3.41
CA PHE A 91 21.96 -3.95 2.88
C PHE A 91 20.78 -4.60 3.61
N LEU A 92 19.75 -3.81 3.96
CA LEU A 92 18.56 -4.27 4.69
C LEU A 92 18.85 -4.93 6.04
N TYR A 93 19.96 -4.57 6.70
CA TYR A 93 20.18 -4.97 8.08
C TYR A 93 19.01 -4.51 8.97
N ASN A 94 18.51 -5.40 9.81
CA ASN A 94 17.35 -5.11 10.66
C ASN A 94 17.75 -4.29 11.91
N PHE A 95 18.16 -3.04 11.69
CA PHE A 95 18.70 -2.16 12.74
C PHE A 95 17.67 -1.70 13.77
N LEU A 96 16.37 -1.88 13.51
CA LEU A 96 15.31 -1.51 14.45
C LEU A 96 15.03 -2.57 15.52
N VAL A 97 15.67 -3.74 15.47
CA VAL A 97 15.50 -4.76 16.53
C VAL A 97 16.06 -4.22 17.85
N GLY A 98 15.24 -4.21 18.90
CA GLY A 98 15.57 -3.66 20.21
C GLY A 98 15.22 -2.18 20.40
N GLU A 99 14.79 -1.48 19.35
CA GLU A 99 14.38 -0.07 19.43
C GLU A 99 12.92 0.11 19.91
N PRO A 100 12.55 1.31 20.40
CA PRO A 100 11.18 1.59 20.88
C PRO A 100 10.09 1.41 19.80
N LEU A 101 10.43 1.63 18.54
CA LEU A 101 9.50 1.58 17.40
C LEU A 101 9.77 0.34 16.55
N PHE A 102 8.78 -0.55 16.47
CA PHE A 102 8.80 -1.87 15.82
C PHE A 102 9.88 -2.84 16.30
N GLY A 103 10.67 -2.47 17.31
CA GLY A 103 11.82 -3.24 17.78
C GLY A 103 11.56 -4.23 18.89
N THR A 104 10.32 -4.36 19.38
CA THR A 104 10.01 -5.34 20.43
C THR A 104 10.32 -6.75 19.92
N ILE A 105 11.21 -7.44 20.63
CA ILE A 105 11.59 -8.81 20.31
C ILE A 105 10.44 -9.73 20.74
N PRO A 106 9.74 -10.40 19.81
CA PRO A 106 8.64 -11.27 20.17
C PRO A 106 9.17 -12.52 20.90
N PRO A 107 8.40 -13.09 21.83
CA PRO A 107 8.76 -14.36 22.46
C PRO A 107 8.85 -15.48 21.42
N PHE A 108 9.67 -16.49 21.71
CA PHE A 108 9.75 -17.69 20.88
C PHE A 108 8.39 -18.43 20.88
N GLY A 109 7.95 -18.83 19.70
CA GLY A 109 6.71 -19.56 19.51
C GLY A 109 5.86 -18.99 18.39
N SER A 110 4.63 -19.47 18.29
CA SER A 110 3.66 -19.04 17.30
C SER A 110 3.25 -17.60 17.55
N ASN A 111 3.38 -16.74 16.53
CA ASN A 111 2.89 -15.36 16.42
C ASN A 111 2.36 -14.72 17.72
N SER A 112 3.19 -13.89 18.36
CA SER A 112 2.84 -13.17 19.59
C SER A 112 1.77 -12.08 19.42
N GLY A 113 1.41 -11.72 18.19
CA GLY A 113 0.44 -10.66 17.90
C GLY A 113 0.93 -9.25 18.27
N ILE A 114 2.21 -9.08 18.60
CA ILE A 114 2.77 -7.78 18.98
C ILE A 114 3.00 -6.94 17.72
N LEU A 115 2.15 -5.94 17.50
CA LEU A 115 2.28 -5.05 16.34
C LEU A 115 3.63 -4.31 16.31
N ASN A 116 4.12 -3.90 17.48
CA ASN A 116 5.40 -3.21 17.65
C ASN A 116 6.63 -4.15 17.53
N SER A 117 6.60 -5.12 16.63
CA SER A 117 7.67 -6.08 16.36
C SER A 117 8.02 -6.13 14.87
N GLY A 118 9.01 -6.96 14.51
CA GLY A 118 9.43 -7.14 13.11
C GLY A 118 10.52 -6.17 12.64
N GLY A 119 10.93 -5.21 13.47
CA GLY A 119 11.99 -4.26 13.21
C GLY A 119 11.69 -3.42 11.97
N ILE A 120 12.50 -3.54 10.91
CA ILE A 120 12.29 -2.79 9.67
C ILE A 120 11.10 -3.30 8.82
N LEU A 121 10.58 -4.52 9.09
CA LEU A 121 9.56 -5.16 8.25
C LEU A 121 8.26 -4.36 8.10
N PRO A 122 7.65 -3.77 9.15
CA PRO A 122 6.45 -2.95 8.99
C PRO A 122 6.67 -1.75 8.07
N ILE A 123 7.84 -1.10 8.14
CA ILE A 123 8.19 0.03 7.27
C ILE A 123 8.30 -0.44 5.81
N LEU A 124 8.97 -1.58 5.58
CA LEU A 124 9.07 -2.17 4.24
C LEU A 124 7.69 -2.57 3.69
N ASN A 125 6.80 -3.10 4.52
CA ASN A 125 5.43 -3.41 4.14
C ASN A 125 4.67 -2.14 3.71
N ILE A 126 4.78 -1.04 4.45
CA ILE A 126 4.17 0.24 4.08
C ILE A 126 4.75 0.73 2.74
N ALA A 127 6.08 0.72 2.59
CA ALA A 127 6.77 1.16 1.38
C ALA A 127 6.31 0.37 0.14
N VAL A 128 6.25 -0.95 0.23
CA VAL A 128 5.74 -1.83 -0.83
C VAL A 128 4.25 -1.59 -1.05
N GLY A 129 3.45 -1.43 0.00
CA GLY A 129 2.02 -1.14 -0.12
C GLY A 129 1.74 0.15 -0.88
N MET A 130 2.47 1.22 -0.58
CA MET A 130 2.40 2.49 -1.32
C MET A 130 2.74 2.28 -2.81
N LYS A 131 3.83 1.54 -3.06
CA LYS A 131 4.28 1.22 -4.42
C LYS A 131 3.21 0.47 -5.22
N VAL A 132 2.61 -0.55 -4.62
CA VAL A 132 1.59 -1.38 -5.31
C VAL A 132 0.28 -0.62 -5.52
N ILE A 133 -0.19 0.16 -4.54
CA ILE A 133 -1.39 1.00 -4.70
C ILE A 133 -1.20 1.98 -5.85
N GLY A 134 -0.10 2.74 -5.82
CA GLY A 134 0.20 3.75 -6.83
C GLY A 134 0.35 3.13 -8.23
N GLY A 135 1.18 2.10 -8.36
CA GLY A 135 1.47 1.46 -9.65
C GLY A 135 0.25 0.81 -10.28
N LEU A 136 -0.48 -0.05 -9.54
CA LEU A 136 -1.65 -0.74 -10.10
C LEU A 136 -2.79 0.22 -10.40
N ALA A 137 -3.06 1.19 -9.52
CA ALA A 137 -4.12 2.17 -9.77
C ALA A 137 -3.77 3.07 -10.97
N SER A 138 -2.50 3.48 -11.12
CA SER A 138 -2.05 4.30 -12.23
C SER A 138 -2.19 3.56 -13.56
N VAL A 139 -1.72 2.32 -13.63
CA VAL A 139 -1.85 1.47 -14.83
C VAL A 139 -3.32 1.35 -15.25
N VAL A 140 -4.21 1.00 -14.32
CA VAL A 140 -5.64 0.85 -14.65
C VAL A 140 -6.27 2.18 -15.05
N LEU A 141 -5.94 3.28 -14.38
CA LEU A 141 -6.44 4.61 -14.73
C LEU A 141 -6.01 5.02 -16.14
N VAL A 142 -4.73 4.87 -16.47
CA VAL A 142 -4.19 5.20 -17.79
C VAL A 142 -4.82 4.32 -18.88
N MET A 143 -4.93 3.02 -18.65
CA MET A 143 -5.60 2.10 -19.58
C MET A 143 -7.08 2.46 -19.79
N ALA A 144 -7.79 2.79 -18.71
CA ALA A 144 -9.21 3.16 -18.79
C ALA A 144 -9.42 4.53 -19.47
N LEU A 145 -8.44 5.43 -19.40
CA LEU A 145 -8.47 6.70 -20.14
C LEU A 145 -8.17 6.49 -21.62
N ALA A 146 -7.15 5.68 -21.95
CA ALA A 146 -6.76 5.38 -23.32
C ALA A 146 -7.85 4.61 -24.11
N GLY A 147 -8.62 3.76 -23.43
CA GLY A 147 -9.74 3.04 -24.03
C GLY A 147 -11.05 3.86 -24.10
N GLY A 148 -11.10 5.06 -23.52
CA GLY A 148 -12.30 5.89 -23.41
C GLY A 148 -12.41 7.01 -24.44
N ASP A 149 -11.65 6.92 -25.53
CA ASP A 149 -11.68 7.83 -26.68
C ASP A 149 -12.50 7.28 -27.87
N GLU A 150 -13.23 6.18 -27.67
CA GLU A 150 -14.32 5.76 -28.57
C GLU A 150 -15.68 6.01 -27.89
N GLU A 151 -16.40 7.00 -28.46
CA GLU A 151 -17.78 7.48 -28.19
C GLU A 151 -17.99 8.53 -27.06
#